data_AF-A0A2M8A0V9-F1
#
_entry.id   AF-A0A2M8A0V9-F1
#
_cell.length_a   1.000
_cell.length_b   1.000
_cell.length_c   1.000
_cell.angle_alpha   90.00
_cell.angle_beta   90.00
_cell.angle_gamma   90.00
#
_symmetry.space_group_name_H-M   'P 1'
#
loop_
_entity.id
_entity.type
_entity.pdbx_description
1 polymer ?
#
loop_
_entity_poly.entity_id
_entity_poly.type
_entity_poly.pdbx_seq_one_letter_code
_entity_poly.pdbx_strand_id
1 'polypeptide(L)'
;MDEHFLRLSVLVIITGIVMLLFSWTLFSLLRRIPRNNQIFPSWFVWLFVVPYIGLIFQWIMLPFGIPNALKKHFATHQDAIHAANVLFKLGLAQAIVAILSLVFAHILGFYLGWLGIALWLIYWGLIIRFRMVYFK
;
A
#
# COMPACT_ATOMS: atom_id res chain seq x y z
N MET A 1 -10.99 -22.51 -26.16
CA MET A 1 -10.57 -21.43 -25.25
C MET A 1 -9.41 -21.97 -24.45
N ASP A 2 -8.23 -21.41 -24.64
CA ASP A 2 -6.99 -22.04 -24.20
C ASP A 2 -6.88 -22.01 -22.67
N GLU A 3 -6.45 -23.12 -22.07
CA GLU A 3 -6.30 -23.25 -20.62
C GLU A 3 -5.38 -22.16 -20.02
N HIS A 4 -4.37 -21.73 -20.78
CA HIS A 4 -3.51 -20.61 -20.42
C HIS A 4 -4.28 -19.29 -20.30
N PHE A 5 -5.21 -19.02 -21.22
CA PHE A 5 -6.04 -17.81 -21.20
C PHE A 5 -6.97 -17.78 -19.97
N LEU A 6 -7.56 -18.94 -19.62
CA LEU A 6 -8.35 -19.09 -18.40
C LEU A 6 -7.53 -18.80 -17.15
N ARG A 7 -6.36 -19.42 -17.00
CA ARG A 7 -5.48 -19.23 -15.82
C ARG A 7 -5.04 -17.76 -15.67
N LEU A 8 -4.64 -17.12 -16.76
CA LEU A 8 -4.26 -15.70 -16.77
C LEU A 8 -5.44 -14.80 -16.39
N SER A 9 -6.63 -15.06 -16.95
CA SER A 9 -7.84 -14.28 -16.64
C SER A 9 -8.21 -14.39 -15.18
N VAL A 10 -8.19 -15.61 -14.61
CA VAL A 10 -8.47 -15.85 -13.19
C VAL A 10 -7.47 -15.11 -12.31
N LEU A 11 -6.16 -15.17 -12.63
CA LEU A 11 -5.13 -14.48 -11.86
C LEU A 11 -5.33 -12.96 -11.88
N VAL A 12 -5.61 -12.37 -13.05
CA VAL A 12 -5.90 -10.93 -13.18
C VAL A 12 -7.11 -10.52 -12.37
N ILE A 13 -8.19 -11.32 -12.40
CA ILE A 13 -9.41 -11.05 -11.62
C ILE A 13 -9.11 -11.09 -10.13
N ILE A 14 -8.41 -12.12 -9.65
CA ILE A 14 -8.04 -12.26 -8.23
C ILE A 14 -7.18 -11.07 -7.79
N THR A 15 -6.13 -10.74 -8.54
CA THR A 15 -5.26 -9.60 -8.23
C THR A 15 -6.05 -8.28 -8.21
N GLY A 16 -6.96 -8.08 -9.17
CA GLY A 16 -7.83 -6.92 -9.21
C GLY A 16 -8.73 -6.79 -7.98
N ILE A 17 -9.36 -7.89 -7.55
CA ILE A 17 -10.19 -7.92 -6.34
C ILE A 17 -9.35 -7.59 -5.09
N VAL A 18 -8.16 -8.19 -4.96
CA VAL A 18 -7.27 -7.94 -3.82
C VAL A 18 -6.82 -6.48 -3.76
N MET A 19 -6.47 -5.87 -4.91
CA MET A 19 -6.15 -4.45 -4.98
C MET A 19 -7.34 -3.56 -4.61
N LEU A 20 -8.56 -3.90 -5.04
CA LEU A 20 -9.76 -3.16 -4.66
C LEU A 20 -9.98 -3.18 -3.14
N LEU A 21 -9.83 -4.34 -2.51
CA LEU A 21 -9.97 -4.48 -1.05
C LEU A 21 -8.91 -3.66 -0.29
N PHE A 22 -7.67 -3.66 -0.80
CA PHE A 22 -6.59 -2.85 -0.25
C PHE A 22 -6.89 -1.35 -0.36
N SER A 23 -7.22 -0.87 -1.56
CA SER A 23 -7.59 0.53 -1.79
C SER A 23 -8.80 0.94 -0.97
N TRP A 24 -9.80 0.08 -0.82
CA TRP A 24 -10.96 0.33 0.04
C TRP A 24 -10.55 0.50 1.51
N THR A 25 -9.64 -0.36 1.99
CA THR A 25 -9.13 -0.29 3.37
C THR A 25 -8.43 1.05 3.63
N LEU A 26 -7.56 1.47 2.72
CA LEU A 26 -6.87 2.75 2.80
C LEU A 26 -7.85 3.93 2.67
N PHE A 27 -8.82 3.85 1.77
CA PHE A 27 -9.85 4.87 1.58
C PHE A 27 -10.65 5.08 2.87
N SER A 28 -11.11 3.98 3.47
CA SER A 28 -11.84 4.02 4.73
C SER A 28 -11.00 4.59 5.88
N LEU A 29 -9.69 4.36 5.88
CA LEU A 29 -8.77 4.93 6.88
C LEU A 29 -8.61 6.44 6.66
N LEU A 30 -8.20 6.84 5.46
CA LEU A 30 -7.89 8.24 5.13
C LEU A 30 -9.13 9.14 5.20
N ARG A 31 -10.31 8.62 4.84
CA ARG A 31 -11.58 9.37 4.94
C ARG A 31 -11.91 9.77 6.39
N ARG A 32 -11.41 9.05 7.39
CA ARG A 32 -11.58 9.39 8.82
C ARG A 32 -10.63 10.49 9.28
N ILE A 33 -9.55 10.75 8.54
CA ILE A 33 -8.62 11.84 8.84
C ILE A 33 -9.24 13.17 8.39
N PRO A 34 -9.28 14.21 9.25
CA PRO A 34 -9.75 15.54 8.88
C PRO A 34 -9.01 16.11 7.65
N ARG A 35 -9.72 16.82 6.75
CA ARG A 35 -9.16 17.32 5.49
C ARG A 35 -7.93 18.23 5.67
N ASN A 36 -7.86 19.01 6.74
CA ASN A 36 -6.70 19.85 7.07
C ASN A 36 -5.43 19.04 7.40
N ASN A 37 -5.60 17.78 7.79
CA ASN A 37 -4.52 16.85 8.15
C ASN A 37 -4.18 15.86 7.03
N GLN A 38 -4.97 15.85 5.95
CA GLN A 38 -4.69 15.05 4.76
C GLN A 38 -3.56 15.71 3.95
N ILE A 39 -2.61 14.89 3.49
CA ILE A 39 -1.57 15.33 2.54
C ILE A 39 -2.07 15.18 1.10
N PHE A 40 -2.89 14.16 0.88
CA PHE A 40 -3.55 13.87 -0.40
C PHE A 40 -5.04 13.65 -0.16
N PRO A 41 -5.90 13.97 -1.13
CA PRO A 41 -7.32 13.64 -1.04
C PRO A 41 -7.51 12.13 -0.83
N SER A 42 -8.38 11.75 0.12
CA SER A 42 -8.64 10.33 0.42
C SER A 42 -8.95 9.46 -0.79
N TRP A 43 -9.59 10.00 -1.84
CA TRP A 43 -9.91 9.27 -3.07
C TRP A 43 -8.69 8.91 -3.93
N PHE A 44 -7.52 9.51 -3.71
CA PHE A 44 -6.30 9.21 -4.50
C PHE A 44 -5.87 7.74 -4.42
N VAL A 45 -6.23 7.02 -3.35
CA VAL A 45 -5.92 5.59 -3.18
C VAL A 45 -6.57 4.70 -4.24
N TRP A 46 -7.61 5.19 -4.94
CA TRP A 46 -8.23 4.47 -6.05
C TRP A 46 -7.32 4.40 -7.28
N LEU A 47 -6.35 5.30 -7.41
CA LEU A 47 -5.37 5.27 -8.49
C LEU A 47 -4.47 4.03 -8.40
N PHE A 48 -4.37 3.38 -7.24
CA PHE A 48 -3.62 2.14 -7.06
C PHE A 48 -4.15 0.98 -7.91
N VAL A 49 -5.43 1.02 -8.30
CA VAL A 49 -6.08 -0.01 -9.13
C VAL A 49 -5.64 0.09 -10.59
N VAL A 50 -5.20 1.28 -11.03
CA VAL A 50 -4.68 1.47 -12.38
C VAL A 50 -3.24 0.93 -12.41
N PRO A 51 -2.85 0.02 -13.30
CA PRO A 51 -1.57 -0.69 -13.18
C PRO A 51 -0.33 0.22 -13.16
N TYR A 52 -0.10 0.99 -14.23
CA TYR A 52 1.10 1.81 -14.38
C TYR A 52 1.09 3.04 -13.46
N ILE A 53 -0.05 3.72 -13.40
CA ILE A 53 -0.23 4.90 -12.54
C ILE A 53 -0.18 4.46 -11.08
N GLY A 54 -0.88 3.40 -10.73
CA GLY A 54 -0.98 2.87 -9.38
C GLY A 54 0.35 2.45 -8.79
N LEU A 55 1.26 1.88 -9.59
CA LEU A 55 2.61 1.57 -9.13
C LEU A 55 3.35 2.82 -8.62
N ILE A 56 3.34 3.90 -9.40
CA ILE A 56 3.98 5.17 -9.06
C ILE A 56 3.33 5.76 -7.80
N PHE A 57 2.00 5.77 -7.76
CA PHE A 57 1.26 6.30 -6.62
C PHE A 57 1.50 5.49 -5.35
N GLN A 58 1.61 4.16 -5.44
CA GLN A 58 1.97 3.32 -4.30
C GLN A 58 3.37 3.67 -3.76
N TRP A 59 4.36 3.90 -4.63
CA TRP A 59 5.72 4.28 -4.21
C TRP A 59 5.79 5.63 -3.51
N ILE A 60 4.85 6.54 -3.77
CA ILE A 60 4.80 7.85 -3.12
C ILE A 60 3.91 7.79 -1.87
N MET A 61 2.72 7.23 -1.98
CA MET A 61 1.72 7.29 -0.91
C MET A 61 2.00 6.32 0.23
N LEU A 62 2.50 5.10 -0.03
CA LEU A 62 2.72 4.11 1.02
C LEU A 62 3.85 4.51 1.99
N PRO A 63 5.04 4.96 1.53
CA PRO A 63 6.05 5.49 2.43
C PRO A 63 5.71 6.88 2.94
N PHE A 64 5.27 7.81 2.10
CA PHE A 64 5.21 9.23 2.49
C PHE A 64 3.79 9.69 2.81
N GLY A 65 2.86 9.53 1.87
CA GLY A 65 1.53 10.13 1.98
C GLY A 65 0.71 9.66 3.19
N ILE A 66 0.54 8.34 3.32
CA ILE A 66 -0.28 7.74 4.38
C ILE A 66 0.39 7.92 5.75
N PRO A 67 1.66 7.55 5.94
CA PRO A 67 2.31 7.68 7.25
C PRO A 67 2.36 9.12 7.74
N ASN A 68 2.66 10.09 6.88
CA ASN A 68 2.74 11.49 7.30
C ASN A 68 1.34 12.07 7.59
N ALA A 69 0.30 11.67 6.85
CA ALA A 69 -1.08 12.05 7.18
C ALA A 69 -1.51 11.49 8.55
N LEU A 70 -1.13 10.26 8.87
CA LEU A 70 -1.38 9.65 10.18
C LEU A 70 -0.62 10.37 11.30
N LYS A 71 0.68 10.64 11.11
CA LYS A 71 1.50 11.40 12.09
C LYS A 71 0.93 12.78 12.35
N LYS A 72 0.46 13.47 11.30
CA LYS A 72 -0.14 14.80 11.43
C LYS A 72 -1.46 14.75 12.21
N HIS A 73 -2.30 13.75 11.96
CA HIS A 73 -3.56 13.60 12.67
C HIS A 73 -3.39 13.23 14.14
N PHE A 74 -2.44 12.33 14.44
CA PHE A 74 -2.17 11.82 15.78
C PHE A 74 -0.93 12.45 16.42
N ALA A 75 -0.66 13.74 16.15
CA ALA A 75 0.55 14.43 16.61
C ALA A 75 0.73 14.41 18.14
N THR A 76 -0.34 14.20 18.91
CA THR A 76 -0.34 14.10 20.37
C THR A 76 -0.20 12.67 20.92
N HIS A 77 -0.27 11.64 20.07
CA HIS A 77 -0.27 10.23 20.48
C HIS A 77 1.02 9.52 20.02
N GLN A 78 1.99 9.39 20.93
CA GLN A 78 3.32 8.84 20.62
C GLN A 78 3.27 7.42 20.03
N ASP A 79 2.37 6.56 20.52
CA ASP A 79 2.22 5.19 20.01
C ASP A 79 1.73 5.17 18.54
N ALA A 80 0.78 6.05 18.21
CA ALA A 80 0.27 6.18 16.84
C ALA A 80 1.36 6.73 15.90
N ILE A 81 2.19 7.65 16.37
CA ILE A 81 3.34 8.16 15.62
C ILE A 81 4.35 7.04 15.38
N HIS A 82 4.63 6.21 16.39
CA HIS A 82 5.53 5.06 16.25
C HIS A 82 4.99 4.05 15.22
N ALA A 83 3.72 3.68 15.31
CA ALA A 83 3.08 2.81 14.33
C ALA A 83 3.11 3.39 12.90
N ALA A 84 2.90 4.70 12.76
CA ALA A 84 3.04 5.38 11.47
C ALA A 84 4.50 5.39 10.97
N ASN A 85 5.50 5.50 11.84
CA ASN A 85 6.91 5.35 11.47
C ASN A 85 7.24 3.94 10.97
N VAL A 86 6.63 2.90 11.54
CA VAL A 86 6.77 1.52 11.03
C VAL A 86 6.19 1.41 9.62
N LEU A 87 4.99 1.98 9.38
CA LEU A 87 4.39 2.04 8.04
C LEU A 87 5.30 2.79 7.04
N PHE A 88 5.90 3.92 7.44
CA PHE A 88 6.87 4.64 6.62
C PHE A 88 8.04 3.74 6.20
N LYS A 89 8.67 3.05 7.16
CA LYS A 89 9.82 2.18 6.90
C LYS A 89 9.45 1.02 5.97
N LEU A 90 8.27 0.41 6.16
CA LEU A 90 7.80 -0.68 5.31
C LEU A 90 7.44 -0.21 3.90
N GLY A 91 6.76 0.94 3.77
CA GLY A 91 6.47 1.53 2.46
C GLY A 91 7.76 1.87 1.71
N LEU A 92 8.79 2.32 2.42
CA LEU A 92 10.09 2.63 1.83
C LEU A 92 10.81 1.35 1.40
N ALA A 93 10.81 0.32 2.25
CA ALA A 93 11.36 -1.00 1.91
C ALA A 93 10.66 -1.58 0.67
N GLN A 94 9.34 -1.46 0.57
CA GLN A 94 8.60 -1.89 -0.61
C GLN A 94 9.03 -1.13 -1.87
N ALA A 95 9.16 0.20 -1.80
CA ALA A 95 9.61 1.01 -2.94
C ALA A 95 11.04 0.61 -3.38
N ILE A 96 11.95 0.37 -2.43
CA ILE A 96 13.31 -0.11 -2.71
C ILE A 96 13.27 -1.49 -3.37
N VAL A 97 12.50 -2.43 -2.83
CA VAL A 97 12.36 -3.78 -3.41
C VAL A 97 11.79 -3.71 -4.83
N ALA A 98 10.82 -2.84 -5.09
CA ALA A 98 10.27 -2.66 -6.43
C ALA A 98 11.31 -2.11 -7.41
N ILE A 99 12.11 -1.12 -7.01
CA ILE A 99 13.21 -0.59 -7.84
C ILE A 99 14.27 -1.66 -8.09
N LEU A 100 14.69 -2.40 -7.05
CA LEU A 100 15.64 -3.50 -7.19
C LEU A 100 15.11 -4.60 -8.11
N SER A 101 13.80 -4.89 -8.07
CA SER A 101 13.17 -5.87 -8.95
C SER A 101 13.26 -5.47 -10.41
N LEU A 102 13.17 -4.16 -10.70
CA LEU A 102 13.32 -3.64 -12.06
C LEU A 102 14.78 -3.69 -12.55
N VAL A 103 15.73 -3.32 -11.68
CA VAL A 103 17.16 -3.28 -12.03
C VAL A 103 17.75 -4.70 -12.17
N PHE A 104 17.39 -5.60 -11.26
CA PHE A 104 17.93 -6.96 -11.18
C PHE A 104 16.93 -8.02 -11.66
N ALA A 105 16.00 -7.65 -12.54
CA ALA A 105 14.90 -8.51 -13.00
C ALA A 105 15.36 -9.90 -13.45
N HIS A 106 16.47 -9.97 -14.19
CA HIS A 106 17.00 -11.22 -14.75
C HIS A 106 17.69 -12.14 -13.72
N ILE A 107 18.13 -11.62 -12.58
CA ILE A 107 18.93 -12.37 -11.59
C ILE A 107 18.09 -12.66 -10.34
N LEU A 108 17.43 -11.63 -9.82
CA LEU A 108 16.74 -11.67 -8.53
C LEU A 108 15.24 -11.41 -8.64
N GLY A 109 14.70 -11.20 -9.85
CA GLY A 109 13.31 -10.78 -10.06
C GLY A 109 12.29 -11.72 -9.40
N PHE A 110 12.51 -13.03 -9.47
CA PHE A 110 11.61 -14.01 -8.83
C PHE A 110 11.56 -13.85 -7.30
N TYR A 111 12.72 -13.79 -6.64
CA TYR A 111 12.81 -13.66 -5.18
C TYR A 111 12.32 -12.28 -4.70
N LEU A 112 12.67 -11.22 -5.40
CA LEU A 112 12.24 -9.86 -5.07
C LEU A 112 10.74 -9.66 -5.28
N GLY A 113 10.14 -10.35 -6.26
CA GLY A 113 8.68 -10.38 -6.44
C GLY A 113 7.96 -10.94 -5.21
N TRP A 114 8.40 -12.09 -4.71
CA TRP A 114 7.84 -12.68 -3.48
C TRP A 114 8.04 -11.80 -2.25
N LEU A 115 9.24 -11.22 -2.11
CA LEU A 115 9.53 -10.28 -1.03
C LEU A 115 8.62 -9.04 -1.10
N GLY A 116 8.40 -8.51 -2.30
CA GLY A 116 7.50 -7.37 -2.52
C GLY A 116 6.06 -7.67 -2.11
N ILE A 117 5.54 -8.84 -2.47
CA ILE A 117 4.20 -9.30 -2.05
C ILE A 117 4.14 -9.44 -0.53
N ALA A 118 5.15 -10.05 0.10
CA ALA A 118 5.19 -10.21 1.55
C ALA A 118 5.18 -8.86 2.29
N LEU A 119 6.02 -7.91 1.87
CA LEU A 119 6.05 -6.55 2.44
C LEU A 119 4.71 -5.83 2.26
N TRP A 120 4.08 -5.97 1.10
CA TRP A 120 2.77 -5.37 0.83
C TRP A 120 1.67 -5.95 1.73
N LEU A 121 1.65 -7.26 1.94
CA LEU A 121 0.70 -7.91 2.86
C LEU A 121 0.92 -7.47 4.32
N ILE A 122 2.18 -7.38 4.76
CA ILE A 122 2.51 -6.88 6.11
C ILE A 122 2.06 -5.43 6.27
N TYR A 123 2.31 -4.58 5.27
CA TYR A 123 1.86 -3.20 5.28
C TYR A 123 0.33 -3.11 5.41
N TRP A 124 -0.40 -3.91 4.62
CA TRP A 124 -1.86 -3.94 4.67
C TRP A 124 -2.37 -4.37 6.05
N GLY A 125 -1.81 -5.44 6.62
CA GLY A 125 -2.16 -5.91 7.95
C GLY A 125 -1.94 -4.84 9.03
N LEU A 126 -0.84 -4.09 8.94
CA LEU A 126 -0.57 -2.99 9.87
C LEU A 126 -1.53 -1.82 9.71
N ILE A 127 -1.98 -1.49 8.50
CA ILE A 127 -3.04 -0.49 8.31
C ILE A 127 -4.34 -0.93 8.96
N ILE A 128 -4.74 -2.20 8.78
CA ILE A 128 -5.96 -2.74 9.40
C ILE A 128 -5.84 -2.65 10.93
N ARG A 129 -4.71 -3.08 11.49
CA ARG A 129 -4.42 -2.97 12.92
C ARG A 129 -4.48 -1.52 13.40
N PHE A 130 -3.84 -0.59 12.68
CA PHE A 130 -3.85 0.83 13.01
C PHE A 130 -5.29 1.36 13.08
N ARG A 131 -6.13 1.01 12.08
CA ARG A 131 -7.55 1.40 12.05
C ARG A 131 -8.30 0.90 13.28
N MET A 132 -8.11 -0.35 13.66
CA MET A 132 -8.83 -0.96 14.79
C MET A 132 -8.40 -0.42 16.15
N VAL A 133 -7.15 0.02 16.29
CA VAL A 133 -6.60 0.50 17.56
C VAL A 133 -6.89 1.99 17.76
N TYR A 134 -6.68 2.82 16.73
CA TYR A 134 -6.67 4.28 16.90
C TYR A 134 -7.92 5.00 16.37
N PHE A 135 -8.77 4.34 15.59
CA PHE A 135 -10.00 4.92 15.04
C PHE A 135 -11.25 4.18 15.52
N LYS A 136 -11.28 3.78 16.80
CA LYS A 136 -12.49 3.26 17.46
C LYS A 136 -13.57 4.32 17.54
#